data_AF-A0A3D4P5K8-F1
#
_entry.id   AF-A0A3D4P5K8-F1
#
_cell.length_a   1.000
_cell.length_b   1.000
_cell.length_c   1.000
_cell.angle_alpha   90.00
_cell.angle_beta   90.00
_cell.angle_gamma   90.00
#
_symmetry.space_group_name_H-M   'P 1'
#
loop_
_entity.id
_entity.type
_entity.pdbx_description
1 polymer ?
#
loop_
_entity_poly.entity_id
_entity_poly.type
_entity_poly.pdbx_seq_one_letter_code
_entity_poly.pdbx_strand_id
1 'polypeptide(L)'
;KLFEYENVKLRFTDDALEAIAESALRRKIGARGLRMIIEDLMLDLMYDLPTSRRDTKIVITRRMVEDGGPGFERLKKAVGE
;
A
#
# COMPACT_ATOMS: atom_id res chain seq x y z
N LYS A 1 -2.05 10.50 -9.29
CA LYS A 1 -1.32 11.76 -9.00
C LYS A 1 -1.31 12.15 -7.52
N LEU A 2 -1.62 11.24 -6.57
CA LEU A 2 -1.65 11.60 -5.14
C LEU A 2 -0.23 11.64 -4.52
N PHE A 3 0.68 10.76 -4.95
CA PHE A 3 2.04 10.65 -4.39
C PHE A 3 3.14 11.40 -5.16
N GLU A 4 2.86 11.91 -6.36
CA GLU A 4 3.83 12.73 -7.11
C GLU A 4 4.15 14.04 -6.39
N TYR A 5 3.26 14.52 -5.50
CA TYR A 5 3.47 15.74 -4.73
C TYR A 5 4.43 15.58 -3.53
N GLU A 6 4.64 14.35 -3.04
CA GLU A 6 5.44 14.05 -1.84
C GLU A 6 6.78 13.35 -2.16
N ASN A 7 7.13 13.20 -3.44
CA ASN A 7 8.32 12.44 -3.90
C ASN A 7 8.36 10.98 -3.38
N VAL A 8 7.20 10.39 -3.11
CA VAL A 8 7.09 9.02 -2.61
C VAL A 8 7.07 8.04 -3.80
N LYS A 9 8.00 7.08 -3.81
CA LYS A 9 8.05 6.00 -4.80
C LYS A 9 7.38 4.75 -4.25
N LEU A 10 6.18 4.44 -4.74
CA LEU A 10 5.44 3.23 -4.38
C LEU A 10 5.69 2.12 -5.40
N ARG A 11 6.02 0.92 -4.92
CA ARG A 11 6.12 -0.30 -5.73
C ARG A 11 5.30 -1.41 -5.08
N PHE A 12 4.59 -2.17 -5.90
CA PHE A 12 3.97 -3.43 -5.48
C PHE A 12 4.88 -4.60 -5.88
N THR A 13 4.92 -5.60 -5.02
CA THR A 13 5.48 -6.92 -5.36
C THR A 13 4.44 -7.73 -6.13
N ASP A 14 4.87 -8.73 -6.90
CA ASP A 14 3.96 -9.51 -7.74
C ASP A 14 2.93 -10.29 -6.91
N ASP A 15 3.36 -10.83 -5.76
CA ASP A 15 2.50 -11.49 -4.78
C ASP A 15 1.52 -10.52 -4.11
N ALA A 16 1.87 -9.24 -3.95
CA ALA A 16 0.92 -8.23 -3.49
C ALA A 16 -0.20 -7.99 -4.51
N LEU A 17 0.12 -7.97 -5.80
CA LEU A 17 -0.89 -7.79 -6.86
C LEU A 17 -1.87 -8.97 -6.90
N GLU A 18 -1.37 -10.20 -6.75
CA GLU A 18 -2.22 -11.39 -6.60
C GLU A 18 -3.12 -11.29 -5.38
N ALA A 19 -2.58 -10.92 -4.22
CA ALA A 19 -3.35 -10.79 -2.99
C ALA A 19 -4.47 -9.75 -3.10
N ILE A 20 -4.23 -8.64 -3.82
CA ILE A 20 -5.24 -7.61 -4.11
C ILE A 20 -6.34 -8.21 -4.98
N ALA A 21 -5.99 -8.95 -6.03
CA ALA A 21 -6.95 -9.60 -6.91
C ALA A 21 -7.80 -10.64 -6.16
N GLU A 22 -7.18 -11.49 -5.34
CA GLU A 22 -7.89 -12.47 -4.50
C GLU A 22 -8.80 -11.79 -3.49
N SER A 23 -8.36 -10.69 -2.86
CA SER A 23 -9.18 -9.91 -1.94
C SER A 23 -10.41 -9.32 -2.64
N ALA A 24 -10.26 -8.79 -3.85
CA ALA A 24 -11.38 -8.28 -4.64
C ALA A 24 -12.37 -9.39 -5.05
N LEU A 25 -11.86 -10.59 -5.37
CA LEU A 25 -12.68 -11.76 -5.65
C LEU A 25 -13.47 -12.21 -4.41
N ARG A 26 -12.80 -12.32 -3.25
CA ARG A 26 -13.44 -12.68 -1.97
C ARG A 26 -14.54 -11.69 -1.57
N ARG A 27 -14.30 -10.40 -1.77
CA ARG A 27 -15.26 -9.32 -1.48
C ARG A 27 -16.38 -9.21 -2.52
N LYS A 28 -16.35 -9.97 -3.62
CA LYS A 28 -17.34 -9.97 -4.72
C LYS A 28 -17.57 -8.58 -5.36
N ILE A 29 -16.53 -7.75 -5.35
CA ILE A 29 -16.57 -6.36 -5.86
C ILE A 29 -16.04 -6.23 -7.30
N GLY A 30 -15.49 -7.32 -7.85
CA GLY A 30 -14.94 -7.38 -9.21
C GLY A 30 -13.78 -6.40 -9.43
N ALA A 31 -13.42 -6.16 -10.70
CA ALA A 31 -12.29 -5.31 -11.06
C ALA A 31 -12.43 -3.84 -10.59
N ARG A 32 -13.66 -3.33 -10.46
CA ARG A 32 -13.91 -1.98 -9.91
C ARG A 32 -13.45 -1.85 -8.46
N GLY A 33 -13.49 -2.94 -7.70
CA GLY A 33 -13.07 -2.98 -6.31
C GLY A 33 -11.56 -2.97 -6.08
N LEU A 34 -10.75 -3.24 -7.12
CA LEU A 34 -9.28 -3.22 -7.01
C LEU A 34 -8.79 -1.81 -6.63
N ARG A 35 -9.40 -0.78 -7.23
CA ARG A 35 -9.06 0.61 -6.94
C ARG A 35 -9.36 0.97 -5.48
N MET A 36 -10.48 0.50 -4.95
CA MET A 36 -10.87 0.74 -3.55
C MET A 36 -9.86 0.11 -2.58
N ILE A 37 -9.43 -1.13 -2.83
CA ILE A 37 -8.41 -1.81 -2.00
C ILE A 37 -7.09 -1.05 -2.02
N ILE A 38 -6.68 -0.56 -3.19
CA ILE A 38 -5.47 0.25 -3.33
C ILE A 38 -5.61 1.59 -2.61
N GLU A 39 -6.75 2.27 -2.72
CA GLU A 39 -7.01 3.54 -2.03
C GLU A 39 -6.99 3.39 -0.50
N ASP A 40 -7.55 2.31 0.03
CA ASP A 40 -7.54 1.97 1.46
C ASP A 40 -6.10 1.81 1.98
N LEU A 41 -5.30 0.97 1.28
CA LEU A 41 -3.88 0.79 1.59
C LEU A 41 -3.09 2.09 1.50
N MET A 42 -3.43 2.97 0.55
CA MET A 42 -2.76 4.25 0.37
C MET A 42 -3.12 5.26 1.47
N LEU A 43 -4.35 5.25 1.97
CA LEU A 43 -4.78 6.12 3.08
C LEU A 43 -4.00 5.81 4.35
N ASP A 44 -3.85 4.53 4.68
CA ASP A 44 -3.05 4.09 5.83
C ASP A 44 -1.59 4.55 5.71
N LEU A 45 -0.99 4.39 4.52
CA LEU A 45 0.37 4.85 4.25
C LEU A 45 0.52 6.36 4.42
N MET A 46 -0.45 7.15 3.98
CA MET A 46 -0.40 8.61 4.08
C MET A 46 -0.51 9.10 5.52
N TYR A 47 -1.30 8.42 6.36
CA TYR A 47 -1.41 8.76 7.78
C TYR A 47 -0.10 8.47 8.53
N ASP A 48 0.54 7.35 8.19
CA ASP A 48 1.73 6.85 8.88
C ASP A 48 3.06 7.43 8.35
N LEU A 49 3.04 8.13 7.21
CA LEU A 49 4.24 8.74 6.64
C LEU A 49 4.68 9.98 7.43
N PRO A 50 5.92 10.03 7.95
CA PRO A 50 6.43 11.21 8.63
C PRO A 50 6.55 12.39 7.65
N THR A 51 5.91 13.51 7.98
CA THR A 51 5.82 14.75 7.18
C THR A 51 7.18 15.35 6.78
N SER A 52 8.28 14.87 7.38
CA SER A 52 9.64 15.36 7.16
C SER A 52 10.47 14.54 6.17
N ARG A 53 9.99 13.39 5.68
CA ARG A 53 10.77 12.51 4.77
C ARG A 53 10.42 12.70 3.30
N ARG A 54 11.16 13.60 2.65
CA ARG A 54 11.24 13.65 1.18
C ARG A 54 11.94 12.37 0.68
N ASP A 55 11.53 11.87 -0.49
CA ASP A 55 12.12 10.73 -1.21
C ASP A 55 11.93 9.32 -0.60
N THR A 56 10.78 9.06 0.04
CA THR A 56 10.50 7.74 0.63
C THR A 56 10.17 6.70 -0.45
N LYS A 57 10.87 5.55 -0.43
CA LYS A 57 10.53 4.36 -1.23
C LYS A 57 9.72 3.39 -0.38
N ILE A 58 8.56 2.98 -0.87
CA ILE A 58 7.66 2.05 -0.18
C ILE A 58 7.42 0.85 -1.09
N VAL A 59 7.62 -0.35 -0.53
CA VAL A 59 7.34 -1.61 -1.22
C VAL A 59 6.17 -2.30 -0.51
N ILE A 60 5.07 -2.49 -1.24
CA ILE A 60 3.87 -3.18 -0.75
C ILE A 60 4.03 -4.68 -1.02
N THR A 61 3.82 -5.47 0.02
CA THR A 61 3.94 -6.94 0.03
C THR A 61 2.58 -7.60 0.22
N ARG A 62 2.43 -8.87 -0.19
CA ARG A 62 1.20 -9.66 0.03
C ARG A 62 0.70 -9.56 1.47
N ARG A 63 1.61 -9.69 2.43
CA ARG A 63 1.29 -9.61 3.85
C ARG A 63 0.61 -8.29 4.23
N MET A 64 1.04 -7.17 3.67
CA MET A 64 0.42 -5.86 3.95
C MET A 64 -1.01 -5.77 3.40
N VAL A 65 -1.30 -6.45 2.29
CA VAL A 65 -2.63 -6.53 1.69
C VAL A 65 -3.56 -7.43 2.52
N GLU A 66 -3.04 -8.57 3.00
CA GLU A 66 -3.80 -9.55 3.77
C GLU A 66 -4.09 -9.08 5.20
N ASP A 67 -3.13 -8.41 5.83
CA ASP A 67 -3.23 -7.92 7.22
C ASP A 67 -4.05 -6.62 7.34
N GLY A 68 -4.56 -6.08 6.22
CA GLY A 68 -5.48 -4.92 6.21
C GLY A 68 -4.80 -3.58 6.47
N GLY A 69 -3.59 -3.39 5.96
CA GLY A 69 -2.89 -2.10 6.05
C GLY A 69 -1.48 -2.23 6.62
N PRO A 70 -0.54 -1.38 6.18
CA PRO A 70 0.81 -1.36 6.70
C PRO A 70 0.85 -0.56 8.00
N GLY A 71 0.41 -1.13 9.12
CA GLY A 71 0.46 -0.40 10.40
C GLY A 71 1.86 0.13 10.71
N PHE A 72 1.97 1.34 11.27
CA PHE A 72 3.19 2.13 11.56
C PHE A 72 4.48 1.35 11.85
N GLU A 73 4.45 0.31 12.70
CA GLU A 73 5.66 -0.51 13.00
C GLU A 73 6.15 -1.37 11.82
N ARG A 74 5.26 -1.71 10.89
CA ARG A 74 5.55 -2.48 9.68
C ARG A 74 6.14 -1.60 8.58
N LEU A 75 5.75 -0.31 8.53
CA LEU A 75 6.34 0.69 7.64
C LEU A 75 7.81 0.95 7.97
N LYS A 76 8.19 0.94 9.26
CA LYS A 76 9.59 1.03 9.70
C LYS A 76 10.49 -0.08 9.16
N LYS A 77 9.94 -1.27 8.86
CA LYS A 77 10.68 -2.37 8.22
C LYS A 77 10.72 -2.29 6.70
N ALA A 78 9.73 -1.64 6.08
CA ALA A 78 9.62 -1.50 4.63
C ALA A 78 10.37 -0.28 4.09
N VAL A 79 10.43 0.80 4.89
CA VAL A 79 11.36 1.91 4.71
C VAL A 79 12.66 1.45 5.36
N GLY A 80 13.52 0.80 4.57
CA GLY A 80 14.79 0.24 5.05
C GLY A 80 15.62 1.22 5.86
N GLU A 81 16.46 0.65 6.72
CA GLU A 81 17.74 1.25 7.09
C GLU A 81 18.48 1.80 5.86
#